data_AF-A0A848TB31-F1
#
_entry.id   AF-A0A848TB31-F1
#
_cell.length_a   1.000
_cell.length_b   1.000
_cell.length_c   1.000
_cell.angle_alpha   90.00
_cell.angle_beta   90.00
_cell.angle_gamma   90.00
#
_symmetry.space_group_name_H-M   'P 1'
#
loop_
_entity.id
_entity.type
_entity.pdbx_description
1 polymer ?
#
loop_
_entity_poly.entity_id
_entity_poly.type
_entity_poly.pdbx_seq_one_letter_code
_entity_poly.pdbx_strand_id
1 'polypeptide(L)'
;MGILSILLAAVAAWVFGAVWYGVIGKQWMAASGLTEESIDRKDPAPYIVSFLCTVIVAAMFRYVIGLTALDGIVASTLLGLGLGLFIAAPWIATNVMFSARPRSLIWMDGVYPAAGMALMGFVFALF
;
A
#
# COMPACT_ATOMS: atom_id res chain seq x y z
N MET A 1 -14.06 -12.11 -14.38
CA MET A 1 -14.05 -11.18 -13.23
C MET A 1 -13.12 -10.01 -13.54
N GLY A 2 -13.71 -8.88 -13.97
CA GLY A 2 -13.00 -7.69 -14.46
C GLY A 2 -12.85 -6.61 -13.40
N ILE A 3 -13.26 -5.37 -13.70
CA ILE A 3 -13.14 -4.17 -12.83
C ILE A 3 -13.52 -4.40 -11.36
N LEU A 4 -14.51 -5.25 -11.07
CA LEU A 4 -14.91 -5.54 -9.69
C LEU A 4 -13.77 -6.09 -8.82
N SER A 5 -12.96 -7.03 -9.32
CA SER A 5 -11.86 -7.60 -8.53
C SER A 5 -10.76 -6.56 -8.28
N ILE A 6 -10.52 -5.65 -9.23
CA ILE A 6 -9.61 -4.50 -9.08
C ILE A 6 -10.08 -3.59 -7.95
N LEU A 7 -11.37 -3.24 -7.93
CA LEU A 7 -11.93 -2.38 -6.89
C LEU A 7 -11.89 -3.05 -5.51
N LEU A 8 -12.23 -4.35 -5.42
CA LEU A 8 -12.16 -5.10 -4.16
C LEU A 8 -10.72 -5.19 -3.62
N ALA A 9 -9.75 -5.48 -4.50
CA ALA A 9 -8.33 -5.53 -4.11
C ALA A 9 -7.83 -4.15 -3.65
N ALA A 10 -8.20 -3.08 -4.36
CA ALA A 10 -7.87 -1.71 -3.98
C ALA A 10 -8.45 -1.34 -2.61
N VAL A 11 -9.74 -1.63 -2.38
CA VAL A 11 -10.39 -1.38 -1.08
C VAL A 11 -9.70 -2.17 0.04
N ALA A 12 -9.37 -3.45 -0.18
CA ALA A 12 -8.70 -4.26 0.83
C ALA A 12 -7.35 -3.66 1.26
N ALA A 13 -6.52 -3.26 0.29
CA ALA A 13 -5.23 -2.64 0.57
C ALA A 13 -5.35 -1.22 1.18
N TRP A 14 -6.31 -0.43 0.72
CA TRP A 14 -6.56 0.91 1.23
C TRP A 14 -7.05 0.90 2.68
N VAL A 15 -8.00 0.00 3.00
CA VAL A 15 -8.47 -0.24 4.37
C VAL A 15 -7.32 -0.74 5.25
N PHE A 16 -6.49 -1.65 4.75
CA PHE A 16 -5.29 -2.08 5.47
C PHE A 16 -4.37 -0.89 5.80
N GLY A 17 -4.15 0.03 4.85
CA GLY A 17 -3.38 1.25 5.11
C GLY A 17 -4.00 2.09 6.23
N ALA A 18 -5.31 2.32 6.18
CA ALA A 18 -6.03 3.04 7.23
C ALA A 18 -5.86 2.38 8.61
N VAL A 19 -5.97 1.05 8.68
CA VAL A 19 -5.78 0.30 9.92
C VAL A 19 -4.33 0.37 10.40
N TRP A 20 -3.36 0.15 9.51
CA TRP A 20 -1.94 0.19 9.81
C TRP A 20 -1.53 1.53 10.41
N TYR A 21 -1.80 2.62 9.69
CA TYR A 21 -1.48 3.97 10.17
C TYR A 21 -2.37 4.40 11.35
N GLY A 22 -3.55 3.79 11.54
CA GLY A 22 -4.32 3.97 12.77
C GLY A 22 -3.62 3.34 13.99
N VAL A 23 -3.05 2.14 13.84
CA VAL A 23 -2.35 1.41 14.91
C VAL A 23 -1.01 2.06 15.27
N ILE A 24 -0.22 2.46 14.27
CA ILE A 24 1.10 3.08 14.49
C ILE A 24 1.09 4.61 14.42
N GLY A 25 -0.11 5.23 14.42
CA GLY A 25 -0.29 6.63 14.05
C GLY A 25 0.51 7.61 14.89
N LYS A 26 0.61 7.39 16.20
CA LYS A 26 1.38 8.28 17.09
C LYS A 26 2.87 8.30 16.73
N GLN A 27 3.45 7.12 16.51
CA GLN A 27 4.86 6.95 16.15
C GLN A 27 5.12 7.51 14.75
N TRP A 28 4.20 7.25 13.81
CA TRP A 28 4.29 7.75 12.44
C TRP A 28 4.17 9.28 12.36
N MET A 29 3.24 9.89 13.09
CA MET A 29 3.10 11.36 13.15
C MET A 29 4.35 12.00 13.73
N ALA A 30 4.88 11.47 14.85
CA ALA A 30 6.10 11.98 15.46
C ALA A 30 7.30 11.87 14.49
N ALA A 31 7.46 10.75 13.78
CA ALA A 31 8.50 10.58 12.78
C ALA A 31 8.29 11.46 11.54
N SER A 32 7.04 11.79 11.21
CA SER A 32 6.69 12.68 10.11
C SER A 32 6.76 14.17 10.48
N GLY A 33 7.05 14.50 11.74
CA GLY A 33 7.06 15.88 12.24
C GLY A 33 5.66 16.52 12.28
N LEU A 34 4.61 15.69 12.36
CA LEU A 34 3.21 16.13 12.39
C LEU A 34 2.68 16.13 13.83
N THR A 35 1.75 17.04 14.10
CA THR A 35 0.95 17.09 15.32
C THR A 35 -0.52 16.88 14.99
N GLU A 36 -1.37 16.55 15.97
CA GLU A 36 -2.81 16.44 15.72
C GLU A 36 -3.40 17.77 15.23
N GLU A 37 -2.86 18.90 15.69
CA GLU A 37 -3.26 20.25 15.30
C GLU A 37 -2.84 20.60 13.86
N SER A 38 -1.75 20.01 13.35
CA SER A 38 -1.29 20.23 11.98
C SER A 38 -2.09 19.45 10.93
N ILE A 39 -3.02 18.59 11.35
CA ILE A 39 -3.82 17.75 10.44
C ILE A 39 -5.18 18.39 10.22
N ASP A 40 -5.43 18.85 9.00
CA ASP A 40 -6.77 19.24 8.58
C ASP A 40 -7.63 18.00 8.28
N ARG A 41 -8.46 17.60 9.25
CA ARG A 41 -9.39 16.48 9.08
C ARG A 41 -10.52 16.74 8.10
N LYS A 42 -10.73 18.00 7.68
CA LYS A 42 -11.77 18.37 6.70
C LYS A 42 -11.26 18.30 5.27
N ASP A 43 -9.94 18.25 5.05
CA ASP A 43 -9.38 18.09 3.72
C ASP A 43 -9.61 16.66 3.20
N PRO A 44 -10.47 16.45 2.19
CA PRO A 44 -10.73 15.13 1.66
C PRO A 44 -9.61 14.65 0.72
N ALA A 45 -8.69 15.52 0.29
CA ALA A 45 -7.76 15.24 -0.78
C ALA A 45 -6.85 14.02 -0.50
N PRO A 46 -6.24 13.84 0.70
CA PRO A 46 -5.40 12.69 0.97
C PRO A 46 -6.15 11.35 0.84
N TYR A 47 -7.43 11.31 1.25
CA TYR A 47 -8.26 10.10 1.18
C TYR A 47 -8.63 9.76 -0.27
N ILE A 48 -9.05 10.76 -1.05
CA ILE A 48 -9.42 10.56 -2.46
C ILE A 48 -8.19 10.17 -3.28
N VAL A 49 -7.09 10.92 -3.15
CA VAL A 49 -5.87 10.67 -3.93
C VAL A 49 -5.28 9.30 -3.59
N SER A 50 -5.19 8.94 -2.30
CA SER A 50 -4.68 7.62 -1.90
C SER A 50 -5.56 6.47 -2.40
N PHE A 51 -6.88 6.64 -2.40
CA PHE A 51 -7.79 5.62 -2.95
C PHE A 51 -7.62 5.47 -4.48
N LEU A 52 -7.54 6.57 -5.21
CA LEU A 52 -7.30 6.52 -6.66
C LEU A 52 -5.95 5.90 -7.00
N CYS A 53 -4.88 6.26 -6.26
CA CYS A 53 -3.57 5.64 -6.41
C CYS A 53 -3.60 4.13 -6.15
N THR A 54 -4.32 3.68 -5.11
CA THR A 54 -4.45 2.23 -4.82
C THR A 54 -5.24 1.49 -5.89
N VAL A 55 -6.26 2.11 -6.51
CA VAL A 55 -6.95 1.54 -7.68
C VAL A 55 -6.02 1.39 -8.88
N ILE A 56 -5.18 2.39 -9.15
CA ILE A 56 -4.19 2.33 -10.25
C ILE A 56 -3.19 1.20 -9.99
N VAL A 57 -2.67 1.09 -8.77
CA VAL A 57 -1.76 0.00 -8.38
C VAL A 57 -2.44 -1.36 -8.53
N ALA A 58 -3.68 -1.52 -8.08
CA ALA A 58 -4.45 -2.75 -8.22
C ALA A 58 -4.68 -3.12 -9.70
N ALA A 59 -4.99 -2.15 -10.56
CA ALA A 59 -5.19 -2.38 -11.99
C ALA A 59 -3.89 -2.86 -12.66
N MET A 60 -2.77 -2.19 -12.39
CA MET A 60 -1.46 -2.57 -12.90
C MET A 60 -1.04 -3.95 -12.38
N PHE A 61 -1.27 -4.24 -11.10
CA PHE A 61 -0.95 -5.54 -10.53
C PHE A 61 -1.80 -6.65 -11.14
N ARG A 62 -3.10 -6.41 -11.38
CA ARG A 62 -3.95 -7.38 -12.09
C ARG A 62 -3.44 -7.67 -13.50
N TYR A 63 -2.99 -6.65 -14.21
CA TYR A 63 -2.35 -6.82 -15.52
C TYR A 63 -1.08 -7.67 -15.43
N VAL A 64 -0.20 -7.41 -14.43
CA VAL A 64 1.00 -8.22 -14.20
C VAL A 64 0.63 -9.68 -13.93
N ILE A 65 -0.36 -9.95 -13.08
CA ILE A 65 -0.85 -11.33 -12.87
C ILE A 65 -1.29 -11.95 -14.19
N GLY A 66 -2.01 -11.21 -15.05
CA GLY A 66 -2.45 -11.72 -16.36
C GLY A 66 -1.32 -11.98 -17.36
N LEU A 67 -0.17 -11.32 -17.22
CA LEU A 67 1.05 -11.63 -17.98
C LEU A 67 1.78 -12.87 -17.46
N THR A 68 1.51 -13.26 -16.22
CA THR A 68 2.12 -14.43 -15.58
C THR A 68 1.19 -15.64 -15.71
N ALA A 69 1.72 -16.84 -15.88
CA ALA A 69 0.94 -18.08 -15.74
C ALA A 69 0.75 -18.46 -14.25
N LEU A 70 0.73 -17.47 -13.34
CA LEU A 70 0.56 -17.71 -11.91
C LEU A 70 -0.90 -18.04 -11.62
N ASP A 71 -1.11 -19.10 -10.87
CA ASP A 71 -2.41 -19.52 -10.38
C ASP A 71 -2.33 -19.85 -8.88
N GLY A 72 -3.43 -19.60 -8.17
CA GLY A 72 -3.59 -19.92 -6.76
C GLY A 72 -3.19 -18.81 -5.78
N ILE A 73 -3.82 -18.88 -4.61
CA ILE A 73 -3.75 -17.90 -3.51
C ILE A 73 -2.31 -17.65 -3.06
N VAL A 74 -1.52 -18.71 -2.86
CA VAL A 74 -0.15 -18.59 -2.35
C VAL A 74 0.72 -17.84 -3.37
N ALA A 75 0.64 -18.20 -4.64
CA ALA A 75 1.45 -17.60 -5.70
C ALA A 75 1.14 -16.11 -5.88
N SER A 76 -0.13 -15.73 -5.98
CA SER A 76 -0.54 -14.33 -6.14
C SER A 76 -0.21 -13.48 -4.91
N THR A 77 -0.41 -14.02 -3.70
CA THR A 77 -0.06 -13.32 -2.44
C THR A 77 1.44 -13.11 -2.32
N LEU A 78 2.26 -14.13 -2.62
CA LEU A 78 3.72 -14.01 -2.59
C LEU A 78 4.25 -13.05 -3.65
N LEU A 79 3.66 -13.03 -4.85
CA LEU A 79 3.99 -12.02 -5.85
C LEU A 79 3.72 -10.62 -5.33
N GLY A 80 2.53 -10.39 -4.75
CA GLY A 80 2.17 -9.10 -4.15
C GLY A 80 3.14 -8.68 -3.04
N LEU A 81 3.41 -9.59 -2.11
CA LEU A 81 4.40 -9.37 -1.04
C LEU A 81 5.79 -9.05 -1.61
N GLY A 82 6.21 -9.78 -2.65
CA GLY A 82 7.50 -9.58 -3.30
C GLY A 82 7.60 -8.22 -3.99
N LEU A 83 6.57 -7.79 -4.72
CA LEU A 83 6.52 -6.47 -5.33
C LEU A 83 6.56 -5.37 -4.27
N GLY A 84 5.80 -5.52 -3.18
CA GLY A 84 5.80 -4.52 -2.11
C GLY A 84 7.13 -4.48 -1.33
N LEU A 85 7.71 -5.63 -1.01
CA LEU A 85 8.94 -5.74 -0.20
C LEU A 85 10.22 -5.47 -0.98
N PHE A 86 10.30 -5.92 -2.24
CA PHE A 86 11.53 -5.86 -3.04
C PHE A 86 11.49 -4.82 -4.18
N ILE A 87 10.35 -4.15 -4.39
CA ILE A 87 10.27 -3.01 -5.31
C ILE A 87 9.83 -1.75 -4.57
N ALA A 88 8.62 -1.74 -3.98
CA ALA A 88 8.09 -0.51 -3.39
C ALA A 88 8.88 -0.05 -2.15
N ALA A 89 9.16 -0.95 -1.20
CA ALA A 89 9.87 -0.60 0.03
C ALA A 89 11.30 -0.06 -0.21
N PRO A 90 12.12 -0.60 -1.15
CA PRO A 90 13.40 0.00 -1.51
C PRO A 90 13.28 1.42 -2.05
N TRP A 91 12.32 1.70 -2.93
CA TRP A 91 12.08 3.07 -3.41
C TRP A 91 11.71 4.03 -2.27
N ILE A 92 10.87 3.58 -1.33
CA ILE A 92 10.53 4.36 -0.13
C ILE A 92 11.77 4.60 0.72
N ALA A 93 12.60 3.57 0.94
CA ALA A 93 13.84 3.69 1.70
C ALA A 93 14.77 4.75 1.09
N THR A 94 14.95 4.73 -0.23
CA THR A 94 15.72 5.72 -0.98
C THR A 94 15.16 7.12 -0.78
N ASN A 95 13.85 7.31 -0.96
CA ASN A 95 13.19 8.61 -0.80
C ASN A 95 13.31 9.16 0.63
N VAL A 96 13.18 8.32 1.66
CA VAL A 96 13.38 8.72 3.06
C VAL A 96 14.84 9.13 3.31
N MET A 97 15.80 8.35 2.81
CA MET A 97 17.23 8.63 2.98
C MET A 97 17.67 9.97 2.36
N PHE A 98 17.07 10.37 1.23
CA PHE A 98 17.39 11.63 0.56
C PHE A 98 16.54 12.83 1.01
N SER A 99 15.44 12.61 1.74
CA SER A 99 14.53 13.68 2.16
C SER A 99 14.83 14.27 3.55
N ALA A 100 15.97 13.92 4.15
CA ALA A 100 16.36 14.33 5.51
C ALA A 100 15.29 14.01 6.58
N ARG A 101 14.46 12.99 6.33
CA ARG A 101 13.43 12.53 7.26
C ARG A 101 13.95 11.41 8.18
N PRO A 102 13.30 11.17 9.33
CA PRO A 102 13.68 10.07 10.22
C PRO A 102 13.66 8.71 9.52
N ARG A 103 14.74 7.94 9.69
CA ARG A 103 14.89 6.59 9.11
C ARG A 103 13.85 5.58 9.60
N SER A 104 13.17 5.87 10.72
CA SER A 104 12.04 5.09 11.20
C SER A 104 10.88 5.04 10.21
N LEU A 105 10.73 6.03 9.33
CA LEU A 105 9.72 6.01 8.27
C LEU A 105 9.94 4.88 7.26
N ILE A 106 11.17 4.38 7.09
CA ILE A 106 11.48 3.33 6.11
C ILE A 106 10.65 2.07 6.38
N TRP A 107 10.60 1.62 7.63
CA TRP A 107 9.84 0.41 7.95
C TRP A 107 8.34 0.73 8.10
N MET A 108 7.97 1.90 8.62
CA MET A 108 6.56 2.29 8.78
C MET A 108 5.86 2.42 7.42
N ASP A 109 6.47 3.16 6.51
CA ASP A 109 5.93 3.41 5.17
C ASP A 109 6.24 2.26 4.21
N GLY A 110 7.30 1.47 4.45
CA GLY A 110 7.67 0.30 3.65
C GLY A 110 6.84 -0.96 3.93
N VAL A 111 6.34 -1.15 5.15
CA VAL A 111 5.41 -2.26 5.48
C VAL A 111 4.07 -2.09 4.78
N TYR A 112 3.60 -0.85 4.63
CA TYR A 112 2.32 -0.55 3.98
C TYR A 112 2.19 -1.18 2.57
N PRO A 113 3.07 -0.90 1.59
CA PRO A 113 2.98 -1.52 0.28
C PRO A 113 3.26 -3.03 0.31
N ALA A 114 4.15 -3.52 1.20
CA ALA A 114 4.42 -4.96 1.33
C ALA A 114 3.14 -5.75 1.69
N ALA A 115 2.49 -5.37 2.78
CA ALA A 115 1.27 -6.04 3.23
C ALA A 115 0.05 -5.69 2.37
N GLY A 116 -0.06 -4.43 1.91
CA GLY A 116 -1.14 -3.98 1.03
C GLY A 116 -1.14 -4.74 -0.30
N MET A 117 0.02 -4.90 -0.95
CA MET A 117 0.12 -5.66 -2.20
C MET A 117 -0.06 -7.17 -1.97
N ALA A 118 0.40 -7.73 -0.84
CA ALA A 118 0.08 -9.11 -0.48
C ALA A 118 -1.44 -9.34 -0.40
N LEU A 119 -2.17 -8.43 0.25
CA LEU A 119 -3.63 -8.47 0.34
C LEU A 119 -4.30 -8.32 -1.03
N MET A 120 -3.79 -7.45 -1.91
CA MET A 120 -4.30 -7.37 -3.29
C MET A 120 -4.16 -8.72 -4.01
N GLY A 121 -2.98 -9.36 -3.90
CA GLY A 121 -2.71 -10.66 -4.51
C GLY A 121 -3.64 -11.75 -3.98
N PHE A 122 -3.87 -11.77 -2.66
CA PHE A 122 -4.84 -12.65 -2.02
C PHE A 122 -6.25 -12.45 -2.59
N VAL A 123 -6.72 -11.21 -2.66
CA VAL A 123 -8.04 -10.89 -3.21
C VAL A 123 -8.15 -11.30 -4.68
N PHE A 124 -7.15 -11.04 -5.50
CA PHE A 124 -7.17 -11.45 -6.91
C PHE A 124 -7.23 -12.96 -7.11
N ALA A 125 -6.65 -13.75 -6.21
CA ALA A 125 -6.74 -15.20 -6.31
C ALA A 125 -8.13 -15.77 -5.94
N LEU A 126 -9.02 -14.96 -5.34
CA LEU A 126 -10.39 -15.37 -5.01
C LEU A 126 -11.38 -15.11 -6.17
N PHE A 127 -11.00 -14.39 -7.23
CA PHE A 127 -11.91 -13.92 -8.30
C PHE A 127 -11.32 -14.05 -9.72
#